data_AF-A0A9P6YK39-F1
#
_entry.id   AF-A0A9P6YK39-F1
#
_cell.length_a   1.000
_cell.length_b   1.000
_cell.length_c   1.000
_cell.angle_alpha   90.00
_cell.angle_beta   90.00
_cell.angle_gamma   90.00
#
_symmetry.space_group_name_H-M   'P 1'
#
loop_
_entity.id
_entity.type
_entity.pdbx_description
1 polymer ?
#
loop_
_entity_poly.entity_id
_entity_poly.type
_entity_poly.pdbx_seq_one_letter_code
_entity_poly.pdbx_strand_id
1 'polypeptide(L)'
;MGQVTSYKVLSDTLKSAPRAIGQALRLNPFCPLPVPCHRVIASDLTIGGFAGKFGDCQNTANKKAMLELEGCGFNEDYLFKNNVDGNQIMFKDFE
;
A
#
# COMPACT_ATOMS: atom_id res chain seq x y z
N MET A 1 5.59 12.80 5.38
CA MET A 1 4.65 12.94 4.26
C MET A 1 4.33 11.57 3.71
N GLY A 2 3.05 11.24 3.56
CA GLY A 2 2.60 9.94 3.08
C GLY A 2 2.68 9.83 1.56
N GLN A 3 3.28 8.75 1.08
CA GLN A 3 3.28 8.36 -0.33
C GLN A 3 3.02 6.87 -0.43
N VAL A 4 2.32 6.45 -1.49
CA VAL A 4 2.07 5.03 -1.76
C VAL A 4 2.95 4.51 -2.89
N THR A 5 3.30 3.23 -2.80
CA THR A 5 3.91 2.46 -3.89
C THR A 5 3.03 1.26 -4.22
N SER A 6 3.38 0.46 -5.22
CA SER A 6 2.64 -0.77 -5.53
C SER A 6 3.49 -2.03 -5.46
N TYR A 7 2.82 -3.17 -5.29
CA TYR A 7 3.45 -4.49 -5.34
C TYR A 7 4.28 -4.70 -6.61
N LYS A 8 3.81 -4.15 -7.75
CA LYS A 8 4.51 -4.23 -9.02
C LYS A 8 5.82 -3.44 -9.00
N VAL A 9 5.78 -2.20 -8.52
CA VAL A 9 6.98 -1.37 -8.46
C VAL A 9 8.04 -2.02 -7.57
N LEU A 10 7.64 -2.48 -6.37
CA LEU A 10 8.55 -3.19 -5.47
C LEU A 10 9.10 -4.48 -6.09
N SER A 11 8.28 -5.25 -6.81
CA SER A 11 8.76 -6.46 -7.47
C SER A 11 9.73 -6.16 -8.60
N ASP A 12 9.49 -5.10 -9.37
CA ASP A 12 10.35 -4.67 -10.48
C ASP A 12 11.73 -4.24 -9.92
N THR A 13 11.75 -3.41 -8.86
CA THR A 13 12.98 -3.00 -8.16
C THR A 13 13.75 -4.20 -7.59
N LEU A 14 13.07 -5.13 -6.93
CA LEU A 14 13.69 -6.27 -6.26
C LEU A 14 13.95 -7.47 -7.19
N LYS A 15 13.66 -7.35 -8.49
CA LYS A 15 13.71 -8.46 -9.47
C LYS A 15 12.96 -9.70 -8.98
N SER A 16 11.77 -9.48 -8.44
CA SER A 16 10.90 -10.48 -7.82
C SER A 16 9.52 -10.52 -8.49
N ALA A 17 8.54 -11.18 -7.87
CA ALA A 17 7.15 -11.22 -8.34
C ALA A 17 6.22 -10.44 -7.39
N PRO A 18 5.19 -9.73 -7.89
CA PRO A 18 4.24 -8.99 -7.04
C PRO A 18 3.60 -9.85 -5.94
N ARG A 19 3.32 -11.12 -6.26
CA ARG A 19 2.78 -12.11 -5.32
C ARG A 19 3.79 -12.50 -4.24
N ALA A 20 5.09 -12.52 -4.54
CA ALA A 20 6.14 -12.75 -3.55
C ALA A 20 6.25 -11.57 -2.59
N ILE A 21 6.17 -10.32 -3.09
CA ILE A 21 6.10 -9.11 -2.25
C ILE A 21 4.89 -9.17 -1.32
N GLY A 22 3.70 -9.51 -1.84
CA GLY A 22 2.50 -9.66 -1.01
C GLY A 22 2.64 -10.71 0.10
N GLN A 23 3.29 -11.84 -0.20
CA GLN A 23 3.61 -12.86 0.81
C GLN A 23 4.60 -12.36 1.86
N ALA A 24 5.66 -11.66 1.44
CA ALA A 24 6.64 -11.07 2.35
C ALA A 24 5.97 -10.06 3.31
N LEU A 25 5.12 -9.18 2.80
CA LEU A 25 4.38 -8.20 3.61
C LEU A 25 3.36 -8.87 4.55
N ARG A 26 2.75 -9.98 4.13
CA ARG A 26 1.84 -10.77 4.98
C ARG A 26 2.57 -11.42 6.16
N LEU A 27 3.80 -11.89 5.94
CA LEU A 27 4.61 -12.58 6.96
C LEU A 27 5.42 -11.62 7.83
N ASN A 28 5.32 -10.32 7.60
CA ASN A 28 6.09 -9.32 8.32
C ASN A 28 5.73 -9.31 9.83
N PRO A 29 6.64 -9.70 10.74
CA PRO A 29 6.38 -9.70 12.18
C PRO A 29 6.35 -8.28 12.78
N PHE A 30 6.80 -7.28 12.03
CA PHE A 30 6.88 -5.87 12.43
C PHE A 30 5.74 -5.03 11.84
N CYS A 31 4.64 -5.67 11.44
CA CYS A 31 3.44 -5.00 10.97
C CYS A 31 2.61 -4.52 12.18
N PRO A 32 2.08 -3.29 12.21
CA PRO A 32 2.13 -2.23 11.19
C PRO A 32 3.29 -1.22 11.37
N LEU A 33 4.01 -1.28 12.49
CA LEU A 33 5.15 -0.43 12.81
C LEU A 33 6.28 -1.28 13.40
N PRO A 34 7.56 -0.97 13.10
CA PRO A 34 8.06 0.21 12.37
C PRO A 34 8.05 0.13 10.82
N VAL A 35 7.64 -0.99 10.22
CA VAL A 35 7.70 -1.17 8.76
C VAL A 35 6.45 -0.59 8.10
N PRO A 36 6.55 0.38 7.16
CA PRO A 36 5.40 1.05 6.54
C PRO A 36 4.71 0.20 5.45
N CYS A 37 4.35 -1.05 5.78
CA CYS A 37 3.75 -2.00 4.83
C CYS A 37 2.36 -1.58 4.33
N HIS A 38 1.66 -0.69 5.05
CA HIS A 38 0.39 -0.11 4.63
C HIS A 38 0.53 0.78 3.39
N ARG A 39 1.73 1.29 3.06
CA ARG A 39 2.00 2.11 1.87
C ARG A 39 2.03 1.34 0.55
N VAL A 40 1.93 0.02 0.57
CA VAL A 40 1.97 -0.81 -0.63
C VAL A 40 0.55 -1.18 -1.06
N ILE A 41 0.09 -0.61 -2.18
CA ILE A 41 -1.26 -0.86 -2.74
C ILE A 41 -1.19 -1.64 -4.06
N ALA A 42 -2.33 -1.99 -4.63
CA ALA A 42 -2.37 -2.64 -5.93
C ALA A 42 -2.13 -1.64 -7.07
N SER A 43 -1.61 -2.12 -8.20
CA SER A 43 -1.28 -1.27 -9.36
C SER A 43 -2.51 -0.73 -10.08
N ASP A 44 -3.70 -1.29 -9.81
CA ASP A 44 -5.01 -0.80 -10.29
C ASP A 44 -5.61 0.27 -9.38
N LEU A 45 -4.82 0.83 -8.47
CA LEU A 45 -5.19 1.84 -7.47
C LEU A 45 -6.11 1.34 -6.36
N THR A 46 -6.49 0.05 -6.35
CA THR A 46 -7.20 -0.52 -5.22
C THR A 46 -6.27 -0.62 -4.02
N ILE A 47 -6.83 -0.43 -2.82
CA ILE A 47 -6.06 -0.51 -1.58
C ILE A 47 -5.32 -1.85 -1.38
N GLY A 48 -5.83 -2.93 -1.96
CA GLY A 48 -5.28 -4.28 -1.81
C GLY A 48 -5.38 -4.84 -0.39
N GLY A 49 -4.68 -5.95 -0.13
CA GLY A 49 -4.70 -6.60 1.18
C GLY A 49 -3.89 -5.88 2.27
N PHE A 50 -4.18 -6.24 3.52
CA PHE A 50 -3.43 -5.79 4.70
C PHE A 50 -3.36 -6.85 5.80
N ALA A 51 -2.20 -7.00 6.43
CA ALA A 51 -1.97 -7.93 7.55
C ALA A 51 -2.58 -9.33 7.33
N GLY A 52 -2.44 -9.88 6.12
CA GLY A 52 -2.91 -11.22 5.74
C GLY A 52 -4.39 -11.36 5.42
N LYS A 53 -5.18 -10.27 5.46
CA LYS A 53 -6.59 -10.23 5.04
C LYS A 53 -6.75 -9.42 3.74
N PHE A 54 -7.81 -9.72 2.99
CA PHE A 54 -8.15 -9.08 1.72
C PHE A 54 -9.67 -8.86 1.63
N GLY A 55 -10.08 -7.97 0.73
CA GLY A 55 -11.48 -7.58 0.56
C GLY A 55 -11.96 -6.56 1.58
N ASP A 56 -13.27 -6.35 1.63
CA ASP A 56 -13.91 -5.44 2.59
C ASP A 56 -13.88 -6.05 3.99
N CYS A 57 -12.94 -5.58 4.81
CA CYS A 57 -12.73 -6.07 6.17
C CYS A 57 -12.00 -5.01 7.01
N GLN A 58 -12.03 -5.18 8.34
CA GLN A 58 -11.41 -4.24 9.27
C GLN A 58 -9.92 -3.97 8.98
N ASN A 59 -9.17 -4.97 8.53
CA ASN A 59 -7.75 -4.80 8.21
C ASN A 59 -7.55 -3.83 7.03
N THR A 60 -8.36 -3.96 5.99
CA THR A 60 -8.34 -3.07 4.82
C THR A 60 -8.80 -1.66 5.22
N ALA A 61 -9.82 -1.55 6.08
CA ALA A 61 -10.26 -0.29 6.66
C ALA A 61 -9.16 0.40 7.49
N ASN A 62 -8.45 -0.35 8.34
CA ASN A 62 -7.34 0.16 9.13
C ASN A 62 -6.20 0.66 8.24
N LYS A 63 -5.89 -0.06 7.16
CA LYS A 63 -4.90 0.37 6.16
C LYS A 63 -5.28 1.71 5.54
N LYS A 64 -6.55 1.87 5.16
CA LYS A 64 -7.08 3.13 4.60
C LYS A 64 -6.90 4.26 5.60
N ALA A 65 -7.36 4.06 6.85
CA ALA A 65 -7.26 5.06 7.90
C ALA A 65 -5.79 5.48 8.17
N MET A 66 -4.85 4.53 8.19
CA MET A 66 -3.42 4.85 8.35
C MET A 66 -2.90 5.70 7.19
N LEU A 67 -3.28 5.41 5.95
CA LEU A 67 -2.85 6.20 4.79
C LEU A 67 -3.50 7.59 4.76
N GLU A 68 -4.77 7.69 5.15
CA GLU A 68 -5.48 8.96 5.29
C GLU A 68 -4.85 9.85 6.37
N LEU A 69 -4.44 9.27 7.50
CA LEU A 69 -3.67 9.97 8.54
C LEU A 69 -2.31 10.48 8.04
N GLU A 70 -1.71 9.80 7.05
CA GLU A 70 -0.48 10.25 6.38
C GLU A 70 -0.73 11.30 5.28
N GLY A 71 -1.98 11.61 4.97
CA GLY A 71 -2.40 12.60 3.96
C GLY A 71 -2.70 12.01 2.57
N CYS A 72 -2.82 10.69 2.44
CA CYS A 72 -3.21 10.05 1.17
C CYS A 72 -4.74 10.01 1.05
N GLY A 73 -5.27 10.48 -0.07
CA GLY A 73 -6.71 10.47 -0.36
C GLY A 73 -7.20 9.14 -0.95
N PHE A 74 -8.34 8.66 -0.48
CA PHE A 74 -9.06 7.49 -1.00
C PHE A 74 -10.54 7.83 -1.26
N ASN A 75 -11.19 7.13 -2.18
CA ASN A 75 -12.64 7.24 -2.38
C ASN A 75 -13.43 6.24 -1.51
N GLU A 76 -14.75 6.21 -1.68
CA GLU A 76 -15.66 5.28 -0.99
C GLU A 76 -15.39 3.82 -1.38
N ASP A 77 -15.00 3.56 -2.63
CA ASP A 77 -14.64 2.24 -3.16
C ASP A 77 -13.19 1.80 -2.83
N TYR A 78 -12.50 2.49 -1.91
CA TYR A 78 -11.12 2.18 -1.52
C TYR A 78 -10.10 2.28 -2.67
N LEU A 79 -10.38 3.13 -3.66
CA LEU A 79 -9.47 3.51 -4.73
C LEU A 79 -8.64 4.72 -4.30
N PHE A 80 -7.33 4.60 -4.50
CA PHE A 80 -6.36 5.65 -4.23
C PHE A 80 -6.55 6.83 -5.19
N LYS A 81 -6.68 8.05 -4.65
CA LYS A 81 -6.89 9.28 -5.42
C LYS A 81 -5.64 10.14 -5.54
N ASN A 82 -4.95 10.39 -4.43
CA ASN A 82 -3.82 11.30 -4.41
C ASN A 82 -2.92 11.07 -3.19
N ASN A 83 -1.62 11.39 -3.34
CA ASN A 83 -0.73 11.52 -2.20
C ASN A 83 -0.96 12.87 -1.49
N VAL A 84 -0.18 13.12 -0.44
CA VAL A 84 -0.16 14.40 0.29
C VAL A 84 0.12 15.62 -0.61
N ASP A 85 0.88 15.42 -1.70
CA ASP A 85 1.21 16.48 -2.67
C ASP A 85 0.08 16.75 -3.69
N GLY A 86 -1.07 16.08 -3.58
CA GLY A 86 -2.21 16.22 -4.50
C GLY A 86 -2.09 15.40 -5.80
N ASN A 87 -0.93 14.82 -6.07
CA ASN A 87 -0.69 14.00 -7.27
C ASN A 87 -1.06 12.53 -7.07
N GLN A 88 -1.56 11.86 -8.12
CA GLN A 88 -1.81 10.42 -8.15
C GLN A 88 -0.60 9.63 -8.67
N ILE A 89 0.62 10.03 -8.29
CA ILE A 89 1.85 9.39 -8.75
C ILE A 89 2.32 8.40 -7.68
N MET A 90 2.33 7.11 -8.00
CA MET A 90 2.93 6.12 -7.10
C MET A 90 4.44 6.35 -7.02
N PHE A 91 5.00 6.22 -5.82
CA PHE A 91 6.44 6.26 -5.60
C PHE A 91 7.12 5.10 -6.33
N LYS A 92 8.12 5.44 -7.16
CA LYS A 92 8.87 4.51 -8.02
C LYS A 92 10.39 4.62 -7.89
N ASP A 93 10.88 5.70 -7.31
CA ASP A 93 12.31 5.99 -7.21
C ASP A 93 12.93 5.24 -6.03
N PHE A 94 13.26 3.97 -6.24
CA PHE A 94 13.96 3.12 -5.27
C PHE A 94 15.47 2.98 -5.58
N GLU A 95 16.01 3.84 -6.45
CA GLU A 95 17.43 3.91 -6.80
C GLU A 95 18.31 4.45 -5.65
#